data_AF-A0A1A2P8V9-F1
#
_entry.id   AF-A0A1A2P8V9-F1
#
_cell.length_a   1.000
_cell.length_b   1.000
_cell.length_c   1.000
_cell.angle_alpha   90.00
_cell.angle_beta   90.00
_cell.angle_gamma   90.00
#
_symmetry.space_group_name_H-M   'P 1'
#
loop_
_entity.id
_entity.type
_entity.pdbx_description
1 polymer ?
#
loop_
_entity_poly.entity_id
_entity_poly.type
_entity_poly.pdbx_seq_one_letter_code
_entity_poly.pdbx_strand_id
1 'polypeptide(L)'
;MRFTHVGAALIAAPLALLGAWPAHADTGVPGYVACVGGDAKPPPPGVNAEFWFPSVHVIAVDLDSGWSSDQVVQRLVGMGVKPDDAAKRVRCFMANQPH
;
A
#
# COMPACT_ATOMS: atom_id res chain seq x y z
N MET A 1 59.43 14.23 15.06
CA MET A 1 58.64 15.30 14.41
C MET A 1 57.17 14.94 14.54
N ARG A 2 56.35 15.85 15.06
CA ARG A 2 54.88 15.70 15.15
C ARG A 2 54.27 16.25 13.86
N PHE A 3 53.40 15.49 13.22
CA PHE A 3 52.41 16.02 12.28
C PHE A 3 51.10 15.25 12.49
N THR A 4 50.15 15.93 13.12
CA THR A 4 48.73 15.56 13.20
C THR A 4 48.02 16.07 11.95
N HIS A 5 47.32 15.22 11.19
CA HIS A 5 46.21 15.65 10.33
C HIS A 5 45.02 14.70 10.48
N VAL A 6 43.89 15.32 10.84
CA VAL A 6 42.53 14.81 10.94
C VAL A 6 41.87 14.90 9.57
N GLY A 7 41.05 13.93 9.19
CA GLY A 7 40.22 14.04 7.98
C GLY A 7 39.28 12.85 7.83
N ALA A 8 38.12 12.93 8.47
CA ALA A 8 37.02 11.98 8.33
C ALA A 8 36.40 12.04 6.92
N ALA A 9 36.16 10.88 6.30
CA ALA A 9 35.32 10.77 5.12
C ALA A 9 34.31 9.63 5.35
N LEU A 10 33.21 9.97 6.02
CA LEU A 10 32.00 9.15 6.04
C LEU A 10 31.30 9.35 4.70
N ILE A 11 31.45 8.41 3.77
CA ILE A 11 30.65 8.36 2.55
C ILE A 11 29.30 7.76 2.95
N ALA A 12 28.39 8.62 3.40
CA ALA A 12 26.98 8.27 3.57
C ALA A 12 26.34 8.14 2.18
N ALA A 13 25.94 6.91 1.83
CA ALA A 13 25.11 6.66 0.67
C ALA A 13 23.74 7.34 0.86
N PRO A 14 23.23 8.14 -0.10
CA PRO A 14 21.83 8.55 -0.05
C PRO A 14 20.97 7.34 -0.43
N LEU A 15 20.50 6.63 0.61
CA LEU A 15 19.41 5.68 0.49
C LEU A 15 18.19 6.42 -0.05
N ALA A 16 17.54 5.79 -1.02
CA ALA A 16 16.35 6.23 -1.73
C ALA A 16 15.28 6.83 -0.80
N LEU A 17 15.08 8.15 -0.89
CA LEU A 17 13.87 8.82 -0.40
C LEU A 17 13.05 9.34 -1.59
N LEU A 18 12.78 8.46 -2.56
CA LEU A 18 11.76 8.68 -3.59
C LEU A 18 10.53 7.86 -3.18
N GLY A 19 9.69 8.45 -2.32
CA GLY A 19 8.42 7.86 -1.95
C GLY A 19 8.00 8.02 -0.49
N ALA A 20 8.38 9.11 0.18
CA ALA A 20 7.73 9.46 1.45
C ALA A 20 6.24 9.74 1.17
N TRP A 21 5.38 8.73 1.40
CA TRP A 21 3.94 8.90 1.45
C TRP A 21 3.60 9.99 2.49
N PRO A 22 2.56 10.81 2.25
CA PRO A 22 2.31 12.02 3.03
C PRO A 22 2.10 11.70 4.51
N ALA A 23 2.71 12.53 5.38
CA ALA A 23 2.89 12.34 6.81
C ALA A 23 1.64 12.56 7.70
N HIS A 24 0.45 12.43 7.14
CA HIS A 24 -0.82 12.16 7.85
C HIS A 24 -1.68 11.39 6.86
N ALA A 25 -1.25 10.18 6.50
CA ALA A 25 -2.02 9.34 5.59
C ALA A 25 -3.30 8.95 6.33
N ASP A 26 -4.44 9.44 5.86
CA ASP A 26 -5.72 8.83 6.21
C ASP A 26 -5.52 7.31 6.09
N THR A 27 -5.67 6.55 7.16
CA THR A 27 -5.62 5.08 7.12
C THR A 27 -7.03 4.55 6.89
N GLY A 28 -7.17 3.24 6.67
CA GLY A 28 -8.46 2.65 6.33
C GLY A 28 -8.97 3.10 4.97
N VAL A 29 -10.27 3.35 4.87
CA VAL A 29 -10.96 3.55 3.60
C VAL A 29 -10.48 4.78 2.82
N PRO A 30 -10.30 5.97 3.43
CA PRO A 30 -9.85 7.14 2.66
C PRO A 30 -8.42 6.98 2.13
N GLY A 31 -7.53 6.36 2.92
CA GLY A 31 -6.17 6.02 2.48
C GLY A 31 -6.13 5.04 1.33
N TYR A 32 -6.94 3.98 1.43
CA TYR A 32 -7.09 3.01 0.36
C TYR A 32 -7.55 3.68 -0.94
N VAL A 33 -8.56 4.56 -0.86
CA VAL A 33 -9.09 5.31 -2.01
C VAL A 33 -8.02 6.21 -2.62
N ALA A 34 -7.29 6.96 -1.79
CA ALA A 34 -6.21 7.83 -2.25
C ALA A 34 -5.08 7.02 -2.93
N CYS A 35 -4.72 5.86 -2.38
CA CYS A 35 -3.69 4.99 -2.92
C CYS A 35 -4.09 4.35 -4.26
N VAL A 36 -5.33 3.84 -4.37
CA VAL A 36 -5.83 3.27 -5.63
C VAL A 36 -6.00 4.37 -6.69
N GLY A 37 -6.50 5.54 -6.30
CA GLY A 37 -6.69 6.69 -7.16
C GLY A 37 -7.69 6.45 -8.30
N GLY A 38 -7.65 7.32 -9.31
CA GLY A 38 -8.57 7.27 -10.45
C GLY A 38 -10.02 7.52 -10.02
N ASP A 39 -10.92 6.62 -10.41
CA ASP A 39 -12.35 6.73 -10.12
C ASP A 39 -12.76 6.19 -8.74
N ALA A 40 -11.82 5.66 -7.95
CA ALA A 40 -12.09 5.23 -6.58
C ALA A 40 -12.62 6.40 -5.75
N LYS A 41 -13.76 6.19 -5.09
CA LYS A 41 -14.43 7.19 -4.24
C LYS A 41 -14.72 6.55 -2.89
N PRO A 42 -14.70 7.30 -1.78
CA PRO A 42 -15.15 6.76 -0.50
C PRO A 42 -16.62 6.29 -0.59
N PRO A 43 -17.02 5.32 0.24
CA PRO A 43 -18.41 4.86 0.28
C PRO A 43 -19.34 6.02 0.67
N PRO A 44 -20.58 6.05 0.16
CA PRO A 44 -21.60 6.95 0.66
C PRO A 44 -21.83 6.77 2.17
N PRO A 45 -22.30 7.80 2.89
CA PRO A 45 -22.65 7.67 4.30
C PRO A 45 -23.61 6.49 4.55
N GLY A 46 -23.29 5.67 5.55
CA GLY A 46 -24.09 4.48 5.91
C GLY A 46 -23.82 3.23 5.07
N VAL A 47 -22.90 3.28 4.10
CA VAL A 47 -22.46 2.10 3.33
C VAL A 47 -21.11 1.62 3.83
N ASN A 48 -21.01 0.34 4.17
CA ASN A 48 -19.74 -0.24 4.61
C ASN A 48 -18.78 -0.44 3.41
N ALA A 49 -17.48 -0.32 3.67
CA ALA A 49 -16.46 -0.35 2.63
C ALA A 49 -16.33 -1.72 1.95
N GLU A 50 -16.65 -2.81 2.66
CA GLU A 50 -16.60 -4.19 2.15
C GLU A 50 -17.63 -4.41 1.04
N PHE A 51 -18.79 -3.74 1.12
CA PHE A 51 -19.83 -3.80 0.10
C PHE A 51 -19.59 -2.80 -1.03
N TRP A 52 -19.02 -1.65 -0.70
CA TRP A 52 -18.70 -0.61 -1.68
C TRP A 52 -17.53 -1.02 -2.59
N PHE A 53 -16.57 -1.76 -2.05
CA PHE A 53 -15.44 -2.32 -2.80
C PHE A 53 -15.43 -3.85 -2.70
N PRO A 54 -16.05 -4.58 -3.63
CA PRO A 54 -16.06 -6.04 -3.59
C PRO A 54 -14.65 -6.67 -3.52
N SER A 55 -13.65 -6.04 -4.18
CA SER A 55 -12.26 -6.48 -4.07
C SER A 55 -11.68 -6.32 -2.66
N VAL A 56 -12.07 -5.30 -1.89
CA VAL A 56 -11.58 -5.10 -0.51
C VAL A 56 -12.04 -6.26 0.38
N HIS A 57 -13.30 -6.67 0.26
CA HIS A 57 -13.81 -7.81 1.00
C HIS A 57 -13.04 -9.10 0.66
N VAL A 58 -12.81 -9.36 -0.64
CA VAL A 58 -12.03 -10.54 -1.08
C VAL A 58 -10.60 -10.48 -0.55
N ILE A 59 -9.93 -9.33 -0.64
CA ILE A 59 -8.56 -9.17 -0.17
C ILE A 59 -8.48 -9.44 1.35
N ALA A 60 -9.38 -8.85 2.13
CA ALA A 60 -9.41 -9.03 3.58
C ALA A 60 -9.60 -10.51 3.96
N VAL A 61 -10.64 -11.15 3.42
CA VAL A 61 -10.96 -12.55 3.71
C VAL A 61 -9.80 -13.48 3.35
N ASP A 62 -9.16 -13.27 2.21
CA ASP A 62 -8.11 -14.17 1.76
C ASP A 62 -6.81 -13.99 2.54
N LEU A 63 -6.42 -12.75 2.85
CA LEU A 63 -5.26 -12.47 3.70
C LEU A 63 -5.49 -13.01 5.12
N ASP A 64 -6.68 -12.82 5.70
CA ASP A 64 -7.05 -13.37 7.01
C ASP A 64 -7.10 -14.91 7.01
N SER A 65 -7.38 -15.51 5.84
CA SER A 65 -7.30 -16.96 5.62
C SER A 65 -5.88 -17.48 5.43
N GLY A 66 -4.87 -16.61 5.52
CA GLY A 66 -3.45 -16.95 5.42
C GLY A 66 -2.92 -17.07 3.99
N TRP A 67 -3.65 -16.59 2.99
CA TRP A 67 -3.14 -16.54 1.62
C TRP A 67 -2.04 -15.48 1.50
N SER A 68 -1.03 -15.75 0.67
CA SER A 68 -0.03 -14.74 0.37
C SER A 68 -0.63 -13.62 -0.50
N SER A 69 -0.04 -12.42 -0.42
CA SER A 69 -0.47 -11.30 -1.26
C SER A 69 -0.49 -11.65 -2.75
N ASP A 70 0.47 -12.45 -3.22
CA ASP A 70 0.55 -12.86 -4.62
C ASP A 70 -0.61 -13.81 -5.00
N GLN A 71 -1.00 -14.71 -4.09
CA GLN A 71 -2.17 -15.57 -4.31
C GLN A 71 -3.46 -14.74 -4.41
N VAL A 72 -3.60 -13.72 -3.58
CA VAL A 72 -4.75 -12.79 -3.63
C VAL A 72 -4.74 -11.99 -4.95
N VAL A 73 -3.58 -11.51 -5.39
CA VAL A 73 -3.45 -10.84 -6.70
C VAL A 73 -3.91 -11.77 -7.83
N GLN A 74 -3.43 -13.02 -7.86
CA GLN A 74 -3.83 -13.98 -8.89
C GLN A 74 -5.33 -14.30 -8.85
N ARG A 75 -5.92 -14.38 -7.66
CA ARG A 75 -7.37 -14.57 -7.53
C ARG A 75 -8.15 -13.39 -8.11
N LEU A 76 -7.76 -12.16 -7.81
CA LEU A 76 -8.42 -10.97 -8.37
C LEU A 76 -8.30 -10.94 -9.90
N VAL A 77 -7.15 -11.36 -10.45
CA VAL A 77 -6.98 -11.51 -11.90
C VAL A 77 -7.93 -12.58 -12.46
N GLY A 78 -8.06 -13.72 -11.79
CA GLY A 78 -9.03 -14.77 -12.14
C GLY A 78 -10.50 -14.31 -12.10
N MET A 79 -10.79 -13.25 -11.34
CA MET A 79 -12.11 -12.60 -11.28
C MET A 79 -12.29 -11.49 -12.32
N GLY A 80 -11.30 -11.28 -13.21
CA GLY A 80 -11.36 -10.31 -14.30
C GLY A 80 -10.79 -8.91 -13.97
N VAL A 81 -10.14 -8.73 -12.82
CA VAL A 81 -9.40 -7.48 -12.53
C VAL A 81 -8.12 -7.48 -13.37
N LYS A 82 -7.76 -6.34 -13.98
CA LYS A 82 -6.49 -6.22 -14.70
C LYS A 82 -5.31 -6.51 -13.77
N PRO A 83 -4.24 -7.20 -14.22
CA PRO A 83 -3.11 -7.57 -13.37
C PRO A 83 -2.50 -6.41 -12.56
N ASP A 84 -2.24 -5.27 -13.21
CA ASP A 84 -1.65 -4.11 -12.53
C ASP A 84 -2.62 -3.49 -11.50
N ASP A 85 -3.91 -3.47 -11.80
CA ASP A 85 -4.94 -3.00 -10.89
C ASP A 85 -5.11 -3.94 -9.69
N ALA A 86 -5.06 -5.25 -9.91
CA ALA A 86 -5.11 -6.26 -8.85
C ALA A 86 -3.92 -6.09 -7.89
N ALA A 87 -2.70 -6.00 -8.42
CA ALA A 87 -1.50 -5.75 -7.64
C ALA A 87 -1.58 -4.42 -6.88
N LYS A 88 -2.05 -3.35 -7.55
CA LYS A 88 -2.22 -2.04 -6.91
C LYS A 88 -3.22 -2.10 -5.75
N ARG A 89 -4.39 -2.73 -5.94
CA ARG A 89 -5.42 -2.88 -4.91
C ARG A 89 -4.90 -3.63 -3.69
N VAL A 90 -4.21 -4.75 -3.87
CA VAL A 90 -3.63 -5.52 -2.75
C VAL A 90 -2.59 -4.70 -1.99
N ARG A 91 -1.63 -4.07 -2.69
CA ARG A 91 -0.63 -3.21 -2.05
C ARG A 91 -1.28 -2.06 -1.28
N CYS A 92 -2.27 -1.39 -1.88
CA CYS A 92 -2.97 -0.28 -1.24
C CYS A 92 -3.79 -0.73 -0.04
N PHE A 93 -4.41 -1.91 -0.09
CA PHE A 93 -5.13 -2.47 1.05
C PHE A 93 -4.19 -2.71 2.23
N MET A 94 -3.06 -3.39 2.00
CA MET A 94 -2.08 -3.69 3.05
C MET A 94 -1.46 -2.41 3.65
N ALA A 95 -1.16 -1.42 2.83
CA ALA A 95 -0.57 -0.15 3.27
C ALA A 95 -1.54 0.73 4.09
N ASN A 96 -2.85 0.45 4.04
CA ASN A 96 -3.88 1.28 4.67
C ASN A 96 -4.76 0.46 5.62
N GLN A 97 -4.28 -0.66 6.17
CA GLN A 97 -5.02 -1.33 7.23
C GLN A 97 -5.11 -0.42 8.48
N PRO A 98 -6.28 -0.36 9.13
CA PRO A 98 -6.39 0.33 10.42
C PRO A 98 -5.50 -0.39 11.46
N HIS A 99 -4.74 0.39 12.23
CA HIS A 99 -3.89 -0.09 13.33
C HIS A 99 -4.65 -0.16 14.65
#